data_AF-A0AAD9PU47-F1
#
_entry.id   AF-A0AAD9PU47-F1
#
_cell.length_a   1.000
_cell.length_b   1.000
_cell.length_c   1.000
_cell.angle_alpha   90.00
_cell.angle_beta   90.00
_cell.angle_gamma   90.00
#
_symmetry.space_group_name_H-M   'P 1'
#
loop_
_entity.id
_entity.type
_entity.pdbx_description
1 polymer ?
#
loop_
_entity_poly.entity_id
_entity_poly.type
_entity_poly.pdbx_seq_one_letter_code
_entity_poly.pdbx_strand_id
1 'polypeptide(L)'
;MPAADIANASDEWRLYIHDEEIMKPEKGPRVDHYWRDIFQLQTANGNPRYPLLTRIVKAALDMVKFSDPQSHRLERVPVTKKLLSSVRSTHAAYRQKCEKEKEEAEIAR
;
A
#
# COMPACT_ATOMS: atom_id res chain seq x y z
N MET A 1 -8.24 -4.85 13.08
CA MET A 1 -7.87 -6.24 13.40
C MET A 1 -7.06 -6.72 12.23
N PRO A 2 -5.76 -7.06 12.37
CA PRO A 2 -4.87 -7.24 11.22
C PRO A 2 -5.39 -8.22 10.16
N ALA A 3 -6.06 -9.29 10.56
CA ALA A 3 -6.66 -10.25 9.64
C ALA A 3 -7.82 -9.66 8.79
N ALA A 4 -8.67 -8.82 9.40
CA ALA A 4 -9.74 -8.13 8.69
C ALA A 4 -9.17 -7.09 7.72
N ASP A 5 -8.12 -6.38 8.12
CA ASP A 5 -7.44 -5.39 7.28
C ASP A 5 -6.79 -6.06 6.03
N ILE A 6 -6.23 -7.26 6.20
CA ILE A 6 -5.68 -8.08 5.11
C ILE A 6 -6.78 -8.58 4.17
N ALA A 7 -7.90 -9.09 4.71
CA ALA A 7 -9.03 -9.55 3.90
C ALA A 7 -9.62 -8.41 3.07
N ASN A 8 -9.87 -7.26 3.70
CA ASN A 8 -10.40 -6.07 3.03
C ASN A 8 -9.46 -5.56 1.93
N ALA A 9 -8.15 -5.54 2.18
CA ALA A 9 -7.16 -5.17 1.16
C ALA A 9 -7.14 -6.17 -0.02
N SER A 10 -7.30 -7.46 0.26
CA SER A 10 -7.41 -8.49 -0.78
C SER A 10 -8.68 -8.34 -1.60
N ASP A 11 -9.80 -7.94 -0.99
CA ASP A 11 -11.06 -7.73 -1.68
C ASP A 11 -11.01 -6.48 -2.56
N GLU A 12 -10.46 -5.37 -2.04
CA GLU A 12 -10.18 -4.18 -2.87
C GLU A 12 -9.28 -4.50 -4.05
N TRP A 13 -8.25 -5.34 -3.85
CA TRP A 13 -7.36 -5.77 -4.92
C TRP A 13 -8.11 -6.56 -6.01
N ARG A 14 -9.02 -7.46 -5.62
CA ARG A 14 -9.86 -8.21 -6.58
C ARG A 14 -10.78 -7.28 -7.37
N LEU A 15 -11.43 -6.33 -6.69
CA LEU A 15 -12.28 -5.33 -7.33
C LEU A 15 -11.48 -4.52 -8.37
N TYR A 16 -10.31 -4.02 -7.99
CA TYR A 16 -9.42 -3.29 -8.89
C TYR A 16 -9.01 -4.10 -10.13
N ILE A 17 -8.71 -5.40 -9.99
CA ILE A 17 -8.32 -6.24 -11.13
C ILE A 17 -9.42 -6.32 -12.18
N HIS A 18 -10.67 -6.43 -11.72
CA HIS A 18 -11.87 -6.64 -12.52
C HIS A 18 -12.64 -5.35 -12.83
N ASP A 19 -12.13 -4.19 -12.44
CA ASP A 19 -12.74 -2.90 -12.76
C ASP A 19 -12.50 -2.56 -14.25
N GLU A 20 -13.55 -2.73 -15.04
CA GLU A 20 -13.54 -2.45 -16.48
C GLU A 20 -13.43 -0.95 -16.79
N GLU A 21 -13.72 -0.06 -15.84
CA GLU A 21 -13.52 1.39 -16.00
C GLU A 21 -12.05 1.78 -15.95
N ILE A 22 -11.18 0.91 -15.41
CA ILE A 22 -9.75 1.19 -15.29
C ILE A 22 -9.03 0.77 -16.56
N MET A 23 -8.65 1.76 -17.35
CA MET A 23 -7.81 1.55 -18.53
C MET A 23 -6.37 1.25 -18.11
N LYS A 24 -5.94 -0.02 -18.24
CA LYS A 24 -4.56 -0.43 -18.01
C LYS A 24 -3.71 0.00 -19.21
N PRO A 25 -2.62 0.78 -19.02
CA PRO A 25 -1.82 1.25 -20.14
C PRO A 25 -1.08 0.10 -20.83
N GLU A 26 -1.25 -0.07 -22.15
CA GLU A 26 -0.55 -1.09 -22.95
C GLU A 26 0.94 -0.76 -23.14
N LYS A 27 1.23 0.52 -23.41
CA LYS A 27 2.53 1.17 -23.31
C LYS A 27 2.27 2.61 -22.86
N GLY A 28 2.75 2.96 -21.69
CA GLY A 28 2.32 4.19 -21.04
C GLY A 28 3.13 4.49 -19.78
N PRO A 29 2.90 5.67 -19.19
CA PRO A 29 3.88 6.43 -18.42
C PRO A 29 4.37 5.69 -17.17
N ARG A 30 5.41 6.27 -16.56
CA ARG A 30 6.04 5.83 -15.31
C ARG A 30 4.98 5.35 -14.31
N VAL A 31 5.21 4.20 -13.67
CA VAL A 31 4.22 3.50 -12.81
C VAL A 31 3.58 4.40 -11.76
N ASP A 32 4.29 5.41 -11.28
CA ASP A 32 3.82 6.43 -10.34
C ASP A 32 2.82 7.42 -10.92
N HIS A 33 2.83 7.70 -12.22
CA HIS A 33 1.79 8.51 -12.87
C HIS A 33 0.48 7.72 -12.96
N TYR A 34 0.55 6.47 -13.42
CA TYR A 34 -0.60 5.57 -13.47
C TYR A 34 -1.28 5.46 -12.09
N TRP A 35 -0.49 5.16 -11.05
CA TRP A 35 -1.04 5.03 -9.71
C TRP A 35 -1.52 6.37 -9.13
N ARG A 36 -0.93 7.51 -9.52
CA ARG A 36 -1.42 8.83 -9.11
C ARG A 36 -2.85 9.08 -9.58
N ASP A 37 -3.20 8.65 -10.78
CA ASP A 37 -4.55 8.81 -11.33
C ASP A 37 -5.53 7.89 -10.60
N ILE A 38 -5.13 6.64 -10.32
CA ILE A 38 -5.93 5.71 -9.52
C ILE A 38 -6.18 6.22 -8.10
N PHE A 39 -5.18 6.85 -7.47
CA PHE A 39 -5.35 7.42 -6.13
C PHE A 39 -6.36 8.56 -6.07
N GLN A 40 -6.69 9.17 -7.21
CA GLN A 40 -7.67 10.24 -7.31
C GLN A 40 -9.07 9.72 -7.61
N LEU A 41 -9.23 8.44 -7.93
CA LEU A 41 -10.55 7.85 -8.17
C LEU A 41 -11.38 7.91 -6.88
N GLN A 42 -12.61 8.37 -7.04
CA GLN A 42 -13.59 8.47 -5.96
C GLN A 42 -14.84 7.66 -6.30
N THR A 43 -15.50 7.22 -5.24
CA THR A 43 -16.88 6.72 -5.29
C THR A 43 -17.83 7.90 -5.51
N ALA A 44 -19.10 7.62 -5.87
CA ALA A 44 -20.13 8.65 -5.99
C ALA A 44 -20.28 9.52 -4.74
N ASN A 45 -19.82 9.00 -3.60
CA ASN A 45 -19.92 9.59 -2.28
C ASN A 45 -18.71 10.50 -1.95
N GLY A 46 -17.76 10.66 -2.88
CA GLY A 46 -16.53 11.42 -2.69
C GLY A 46 -15.41 10.68 -1.93
N ASN A 47 -15.66 9.47 -1.46
CA ASN A 47 -14.64 8.66 -0.78
C ASN A 47 -13.66 8.04 -1.79
N PRO A 48 -12.36 7.87 -1.46
CA PRO A 48 -11.42 7.16 -2.32
C PRO A 48 -11.95 5.80 -2.71
N ARG A 49 -11.83 5.44 -3.99
CA ARG A 49 -12.38 4.19 -4.52
C ARG A 49 -11.67 2.95 -3.95
N TYR A 50 -10.36 3.05 -3.73
CA TYR A 50 -9.52 1.95 -3.21
C TYR A 50 -8.60 2.42 -2.07
N PRO A 51 -9.13 2.70 -0.87
CA PRO A 51 -8.38 3.34 0.21
C PRO A 51 -7.26 2.47 0.78
N LEU A 52 -7.47 1.16 0.97
CA LEU A 52 -6.44 0.25 1.49
C LEU A 52 -5.39 -0.05 0.42
N LEU A 53 -5.84 -0.31 -0.81
CA LEU A 53 -4.96 -0.52 -1.95
C LEU A 53 -4.04 0.68 -2.16
N THR A 54 -4.58 1.90 -2.10
CA THR A 54 -3.82 3.15 -2.22
C THR A 54 -2.72 3.23 -1.17
N ARG A 55 -3.01 2.89 0.09
CA ARG A 55 -2.01 2.91 1.17
C ARG A 55 -0.89 1.90 0.91
N ILE A 56 -1.23 0.68 0.52
CA ILE A 56 -0.25 -0.39 0.25
C ILE A 56 0.65 -0.02 -0.93
N VAL A 57 0.07 0.44 -2.03
CA VAL A 57 0.83 0.78 -3.24
C VAL A 57 1.71 2.01 -3.02
N LYS A 58 1.24 3.04 -2.29
CA LYS A 58 2.09 4.19 -1.91
C LYS A 58 3.29 3.74 -1.09
N ALA A 59 3.08 2.90 -0.07
CA ALA A 59 4.16 2.37 0.74
C ALA A 59 5.17 1.56 -0.10
N ALA A 60 4.68 0.73 -1.03
CA ALA A 60 5.54 -0.02 -1.95
C ALA A 60 6.36 0.91 -2.87
N LEU A 61 5.72 1.90 -3.50
CA LEU A 61 6.39 2.88 -4.36
C LEU A 61 7.42 3.71 -3.60
N ASP A 62 7.13 4.10 -2.35
CA ASP A 62 8.08 4.85 -1.54
C ASP A 62 9.29 3.99 -1.13
N MET A 63 9.08 2.72 -0.75
CA MET A 63 10.18 1.78 -0.49
C MET A 63 11.11 1.60 -1.71
N VAL A 64 10.56 1.64 -2.92
CA VAL A 64 11.33 1.57 -4.17
C VAL A 64 12.21 2.81 -4.35
N LYS A 65 11.64 4.01 -4.15
CA LYS A 65 12.42 5.27 -4.22
C LYS A 65 13.58 5.29 -3.22
N PHE A 66 13.38 4.75 -2.02
CA PHE A 66 14.44 4.64 -1.01
C PHE A 66 15.53 3.63 -1.38
N SER A 67 15.17 2.56 -2.09
CA SER A 67 16.08 1.46 -2.42
C SER A 67 16.91 1.73 -3.68
N ASP A 68 16.32 2.43 -4.65
CA ASP A 68 16.99 2.87 -5.87
C ASP A 68 16.34 4.18 -6.37
N PRO A 69 16.90 5.36 -6.02
CA PRO A 69 16.34 6.66 -6.39
C PRO A 69 16.26 6.91 -7.90
N GLN A 70 17.02 6.17 -8.72
CA GLN A 70 17.01 6.29 -10.18
C GLN A 70 16.07 5.27 -10.85
N SER A 71 15.84 4.12 -10.23
CA SER A 71 14.94 3.09 -10.76
C SER A 71 13.50 3.37 -10.37
N HIS A 72 12.77 3.96 -11.31
CA HIS A 72 11.32 4.07 -11.28
C HIS A 72 10.61 2.75 -11.67
N ARG A 73 11.30 1.61 -11.55
CA ARG A 73 10.82 0.29 -11.97
C ARG A 73 10.73 -0.64 -10.76
N LEU A 74 9.49 -0.91 -10.32
CA LEU A 74 9.18 -1.85 -9.24
C LEU A 74 9.82 -3.24 -9.47
N GLU A 75 9.85 -3.68 -10.73
CA GLU A 75 10.41 -4.97 -11.18
C GLU A 75 11.91 -5.13 -10.93
N ARG A 76 12.64 -4.02 -10.71
CA ARG A 76 14.11 -4.03 -10.61
C ARG A 76 14.63 -3.75 -9.22
N VAL A 77 13.76 -3.60 -8.22
CA VAL A 77 14.23 -3.43 -6.84
C VAL A 77 14.79 -4.76 -6.37
N PRO A 78 16.12 -4.87 -6.16
CA PRO A 78 16.67 -6.10 -5.63
C PRO A 78 16.14 -6.27 -4.21
N VAL A 79 15.71 -7.49 -3.89
CA VAL A 79 15.39 -7.87 -2.51
C VAL A 79 16.71 -7.91 -1.72
N THR A 80 17.17 -6.75 -1.29
CA THR A 80 18.43 -6.60 -0.56
C THR A 80 18.22 -6.90 0.93
N LYS A 81 19.30 -7.33 1.60
CA LYS A 81 19.29 -7.51 3.07
C LYS A 81 18.87 -6.23 3.81
N LYS A 82 19.22 -5.04 3.28
CA LYS A 82 18.84 -3.74 3.83
C LYS A 82 17.34 -3.49 3.75
N LEU A 83 16.72 -3.78 2.60
CA LEU A 83 15.27 -3.68 2.41
C LEU A 83 14.54 -4.61 3.38
N LEU A 84 14.97 -5.88 3.45
CA LEU A 84 14.38 -6.86 4.37
C LEU A 84 14.53 -6.46 5.84
N SER A 85 15.70 -5.93 6.24
CA SER A 85 15.90 -5.44 7.61
C SER A 85 15.02 -4.22 7.92
N SER A 86 14.85 -3.30 6.97
CA SER A 86 13.96 -2.15 7.14
C SER A 86 12.51 -2.60 7.33
N VAL A 87 12.01 -3.47 6.45
CA VAL A 87 10.64 -3.97 6.54
C VAL A 87 10.39 -4.70 7.87
N ARG A 88 11.35 -5.54 8.32
CA ARG A 88 11.25 -6.22 9.62
C ARG A 88 11.20 -5.23 10.79
N SER A 89 12.02 -4.19 10.76
CA SER A 89 12.05 -3.15 11.79
C SER A 89 10.74 -2.36 11.84
N THR A 90 10.24 -1.91 10.68
CA THR A 90 8.96 -1.20 10.58
C THR A 90 7.79 -2.06 11.07
N HIS A 91 7.77 -3.35 10.72
CA HIS A 91 6.74 -4.28 11.21
C HIS A 91 6.83 -4.52 12.72
N ALA A 92 8.04 -4.60 13.30
CA ALA A 92 8.20 -4.71 14.75
C ALA A 92 7.68 -3.47 15.48
N ALA A 93 8.00 -2.27 14.98
CA ALA A 93 7.49 -1.01 15.52
C ALA A 93 5.96 -0.92 15.42
N TYR A 94 5.39 -1.34 14.29
CA TYR A 94 3.94 -1.40 14.12
C TYR A 94 3.29 -2.35 15.15
N ARG A 95 3.87 -3.54 15.36
CA ARG A 95 3.35 -4.50 16.35
C ARG A 95 3.35 -3.91 17.76
N GLN A 96 4.46 -3.30 18.18
CA GLN A 96 4.54 -2.65 19.49
C GLN A 96 3.50 -1.54 19.66
N LYS A 97 3.27 -0.75 18.61
CA LYS A 97 2.23 0.29 18.63
C LYS A 97 0.84 -0.32 18.84
N CYS A 98 0.50 -1.39 18.12
CA CYS A 98 -0.78 -2.07 18.29
C CYS A 98 -0.95 -2.73 19.66
N GLU A 99 0.13 -3.23 20.26
CA GLU A 99 0.10 -3.78 21.64
C GLU A 99 -0.18 -2.66 22.65
N LYS A 100 0.52 -1.53 22.52
CA LYS A 100 0.31 -0.34 23.36
C LYS A 100 -1.12 0.22 23.24
N GLU A 101 -1.65 0.32 22.02
CA GLU A 101 -3.03 0.79 21.80
C GLU A 101 -4.08 -0.13 22.46
N LYS A 102 -3.82 -1.44 22.54
CA LYS A 102 -4.71 -2.38 23.24
C LYS A 102 -4.64 -2.20 24.75
N GLU A 103 -3.45 -2.04 25.29
CA GLU A 103 -3.23 -1.83 26.73
C GLU A 103 -3.85 -0.50 27.19
N GLU A 104 -3.68 0.58 26.43
CA GLU A 104 -4.33 1.88 26.69
C GLU A 104 -5.86 1.79 26.62
N ALA A 105 -6.41 1.03 25.68
CA ALA A 105 -7.86 0.82 25.56
C ALA A 105 -8.43 -0.04 26.70
N GLU A 106 -7.64 -0.94 27.28
CA GLU A 106 -8.02 -1.76 28.45
C GLU A 106 -7.96 -0.94 29.75
N ILE A 107 -6.97 -0.06 29.89
CA ILE A 107 -6.83 0.84 31.05
C ILE A 107 -7.93 1.93 31.05
N ALA A 108 -8.39 2.36 29.88
CA ALA A 108 -9.43 3.39 29.75
C ALA A 108 -10.88 2.86 29.95
N ARG A 109 -11.05 1.57 30.24
CA ARG A 109 -12.35 0.90 30.36
C ARG A 109 -12.72 0.61 31.81
#